data_AF-A0A9J2PCY6-F1
#
_entry.id   AF-A0A9J2PCY6-F1
#
_cell.length_a   1.000
_cell.length_b   1.000
_cell.length_c   1.000
_cell.angle_alpha   90.00
_cell.angle_beta   90.00
_cell.angle_gamma   90.00
#
_symmetry.space_group_name_H-M   'P 1'
#
loop_
_entity.id
_entity.type
_entity.pdbx_description
1 polymer ?
#
loop_
_entity_poly.entity_id
_entity_poly.type
_entity_poly.pdbx_seq_one_letter_code
_entity_poly.pdbx_strand_id
1 'polypeptide(L)'
;MIRSPNTVLRVVYEGAKPSLQQIGPFAVRYSEQKTEYEFTADGSEVYYKNFKRYLFARELSCDYCDEETPLTIPNAVAIGALNNMVDPKYQCDVACRTLIDIGLLLLGENPFLYNSYSYCTRITVKFIDVMFNGYNDPFLTFVRSEFYNLLCDLFNDGEPLVPFPIPDMELMSYFDGYNNSNDEDYIIKTGKGNIEQIGAVVRWAGARSLPHNWWTTPQARMINGSDSGSFNHPRLSKNDVLPFFMALLCRSFYATYAGETIVSGIPSYEFETPYEVFDTTLDENRGFRYENAERVNYFKEWDPCPNKTTFNNCSSLPFVDCSKRRNFCNECCEGNYVDDTYLLPPGMFPLMCYPGKTEILPFSVIFSAPHWVYSPPAVLNAVRGLSPSRERHVPFVFAHEPISGMLTRAQVRLMVSIPMFRNLETTIAKDVVDVLVPTFWIEADVAVRDTTLSTIRSTFVVLPQAILIAKIVTLAVSVSLATFATGCLIRQTLRRRQVTCQENHKIVDGDLKNSSSY
;
A
#
# COMPACT_ATOMS: atom_id res chain seq x y z
N MET A 1 4.71 -16.52 -10.69
CA MET A 1 5.88 -17.39 -10.89
C MET A 1 5.97 -17.82 -12.35
N ILE A 2 7.16 -18.19 -12.85
CA ILE A 2 7.32 -18.72 -14.21
C ILE A 2 6.90 -20.19 -14.24
N ARG A 3 6.18 -20.59 -15.30
CA ARG A 3 5.47 -21.88 -15.42
C ARG A 3 6.36 -23.13 -15.32
N SER A 4 7.63 -23.06 -15.75
CA SER A 4 8.55 -24.20 -15.70
C SER A 4 10.01 -23.77 -15.91
N PRO A 5 11.00 -24.59 -15.49
CA PRO A 5 12.42 -24.35 -15.77
C PRO A 5 12.73 -24.19 -17.27
N ASN A 6 12.08 -24.97 -18.15
CA ASN A 6 12.23 -24.80 -19.60
C ASN A 6 11.74 -23.43 -20.09
N THR A 7 10.72 -22.85 -19.44
CA THR A 7 10.26 -21.50 -19.77
C THR A 7 11.29 -20.45 -19.35
N VAL A 8 11.98 -20.66 -18.22
CA VAL A 8 13.08 -19.79 -17.78
C VAL A 8 14.21 -19.78 -18.81
N LEU A 9 14.65 -20.95 -19.28
CA LEU A 9 15.71 -21.04 -20.29
C LEU A 9 15.39 -20.24 -21.55
N ARG A 10 14.13 -20.26 -22.01
CA ARG A 10 13.72 -19.48 -23.19
C ARG A 10 13.73 -17.98 -22.92
N VAL A 11 13.37 -17.54 -21.71
CA VAL A 11 13.43 -16.13 -21.32
C VAL A 11 14.89 -15.65 -21.23
N VAL A 12 15.76 -16.48 -20.66
CA VAL A 12 17.17 -16.14 -20.40
C VAL A 12 18.04 -16.22 -21.65
N TYR A 13 17.86 -17.26 -22.48
CA TYR A 13 18.77 -17.58 -23.60
C TYR A 13 18.15 -17.42 -24.99
N GLU A 14 16.82 -17.37 -25.12
CA GLU A 14 16.15 -17.17 -26.42
C GLU A 14 15.49 -15.78 -26.54
N GLY A 15 15.61 -14.93 -25.52
CA GLY A 15 14.96 -13.63 -25.50
C GLY A 15 13.42 -13.70 -25.54
N ALA A 16 12.81 -14.76 -25.02
CA ALA A 16 11.35 -14.93 -25.04
C ALA A 16 10.65 -14.05 -23.99
N LYS A 17 9.44 -13.57 -24.31
CA LYS A 17 8.58 -12.89 -23.32
C LYS A 17 8.24 -13.82 -22.14
N PRO A 18 8.34 -13.35 -20.88
CA PRO A 18 7.98 -14.17 -19.72
C PRO A 18 6.53 -14.66 -19.77
N SER A 19 6.34 -15.95 -19.48
CA SER A 19 5.01 -16.56 -19.30
C SER A 19 4.81 -16.94 -17.85
N LEU A 20 3.91 -16.22 -17.19
CA LEU A 20 3.65 -16.32 -15.77
C LEU A 20 2.45 -17.23 -15.50
N GLN A 21 2.53 -17.95 -14.40
CA GLN A 21 1.43 -18.65 -13.76
C GLN A 21 1.34 -18.16 -12.31
N GLN A 22 0.14 -17.76 -11.91
CA GLN A 22 -0.15 -17.46 -10.52
C GLN A 22 -0.28 -18.76 -9.71
N ILE A 23 0.39 -18.81 -8.57
CA ILE A 23 0.41 -19.95 -7.65
C ILE A 23 0.20 -19.39 -6.25
N GLY A 24 -0.74 -19.95 -5.51
CA GLY A 24 -1.12 -19.48 -4.18
C GLY A 24 -2.59 -19.78 -3.86
N PRO A 25 -3.09 -19.27 -2.72
CA PRO A 25 -2.37 -18.41 -1.78
C PRO A 25 -1.38 -19.21 -0.91
N PHE A 26 -0.26 -18.57 -0.57
CA PHE A 26 0.57 -18.93 0.57
C PHE A 26 0.16 -18.00 1.71
N ALA A 27 -0.60 -18.51 2.66
CA ALA A 27 -1.20 -17.69 3.68
C ALA A 27 -0.27 -17.53 4.88
N VAL A 28 -0.14 -16.29 5.35
CA VAL A 28 0.64 -15.91 6.52
C VAL A 28 -0.25 -15.09 7.43
N ARG A 29 -0.41 -15.52 8.68
CA ARG A 29 -1.07 -14.73 9.72
C ARG A 29 -0.16 -13.58 10.12
N TYR A 30 -0.66 -12.38 9.88
CA TYR A 30 -0.07 -11.13 10.29
C TYR A 30 -0.74 -10.63 11.57
N SER A 31 0.05 -10.21 12.56
CA SER A 31 -0.46 -9.48 13.72
C SER A 31 0.40 -8.27 14.01
N GLU A 32 -0.25 -7.16 14.34
CA GLU A 32 0.35 -5.88 14.66
C GLU A 32 -0.08 -5.44 16.06
N GLN A 33 0.88 -4.97 16.87
CA GLN A 33 0.63 -4.46 18.22
C GLN A 33 1.46 -3.21 18.47
N LYS A 34 0.82 -2.15 18.96
CA LYS A 34 1.52 -0.95 19.44
C LYS A 34 2.13 -1.24 20.81
N THR A 35 3.46 -1.16 20.91
CA THR A 35 4.23 -1.42 22.13
C THR A 35 5.03 -0.18 22.53
N GLU A 36 5.55 -0.18 23.77
CA GLU A 36 6.42 0.88 24.29
C GLU A 36 5.82 2.29 24.16
N TYR A 37 4.51 2.44 24.39
CA TYR A 37 3.86 3.72 24.17
C TYR A 37 4.06 4.69 25.35
N GLU A 38 4.35 5.95 25.03
CA GLU A 38 4.55 7.02 26.01
C GLU A 38 3.85 8.30 25.55
N PHE A 39 3.07 8.91 26.42
CA PHE A 39 2.42 10.19 26.13
C PHE A 39 3.33 11.34 26.52
N THR A 40 3.32 12.41 25.73
CA THR A 40 3.97 13.66 26.13
C THR A 40 3.34 14.21 27.42
N ALA A 41 4.09 15.03 28.17
CA ALA A 41 3.61 15.59 29.45
C ALA A 41 2.29 16.38 29.31
N ASP A 42 2.06 17.02 28.16
CA ASP A 42 0.82 17.72 27.84
C ASP A 42 -0.27 16.80 27.25
N GLY A 43 0.05 15.53 26.93
CA GLY A 43 -0.83 14.53 26.33
C GLY A 43 -1.26 14.85 24.89
N SER A 44 -0.59 15.77 24.19
CA SER A 44 -0.93 16.14 22.81
C SER A 44 -0.36 15.18 21.76
N GLU A 45 0.69 14.44 22.12
CA GLU A 45 1.38 13.47 21.27
C GLU A 45 1.59 12.15 22.03
N VAL A 46 1.70 11.06 21.26
CA VAL A 46 2.02 9.74 21.79
C VAL A 46 3.10 9.09 20.93
N TYR A 47 4.13 8.60 21.60
CA TYR A 47 5.18 7.76 21.05
C TYR A 47 4.72 6.29 21.09
N TYR A 48 5.10 5.47 20.10
CA TYR A 48 5.00 4.01 20.17
C TYR A 48 5.87 3.35 19.09
N LYS A 49 6.03 2.02 19.20
CA LYS A 49 6.55 1.14 18.14
C LYS A 49 5.46 0.21 17.63
N ASN A 50 5.39 -0.01 16.32
CA ASN A 50 4.48 -0.99 15.72
C ASN A 50 5.18 -2.34 15.63
N PHE A 51 4.99 -3.21 16.64
CA PHE A 51 5.56 -4.55 16.64
C PHE A 51 4.76 -5.50 15.74
N LYS A 52 5.46 -6.22 14.86
CA LYS A 52 4.86 -7.07 13.82
C LYS A 52 5.33 -8.50 13.94
N ARG A 53 4.39 -9.42 13.72
CA ARG A 53 4.67 -10.87 13.71
C ARG A 53 3.97 -11.55 12.54
N TYR A 54 4.72 -12.42 11.88
CA TYR A 54 4.31 -13.20 10.73
C TYR A 54 4.45 -14.70 11.05
N LEU A 55 3.36 -15.44 10.88
CA LEU A 55 3.31 -16.88 11.10
C LEU A 55 2.65 -17.55 9.91
N PHE A 56 3.33 -18.48 9.25
CA PHE A 56 2.73 -19.23 8.15
C PHE A 56 1.48 -19.99 8.63
N ALA A 57 0.44 -19.99 7.79
CA ALA A 57 -0.85 -20.58 8.08
C ALA A 57 -1.19 -21.61 7.00
N ARG A 58 -0.77 -22.86 7.24
CA ARG A 58 -0.96 -23.98 6.31
C ARG A 58 -2.44 -24.20 5.98
N GLU A 59 -3.31 -24.05 6.98
CA GLU A 59 -4.75 -24.25 6.88
C GLU A 59 -5.48 -23.20 6.03
N LEU A 60 -4.84 -22.06 5.75
CA LEU A 60 -5.36 -21.00 4.87
C LEU A 60 -4.64 -21.00 3.51
N SER A 61 -3.64 -21.85 3.33
CA SER A 61 -2.84 -21.96 2.11
C SER A 61 -3.44 -22.99 1.15
N CYS A 62 -3.10 -22.90 -0.15
CA CYS A 62 -3.56 -23.87 -1.15
C CYS A 62 -3.05 -25.29 -0.85
N ASP A 63 -3.70 -26.35 -1.34
CA ASP A 63 -3.39 -27.76 -1.01
C ASP A 63 -1.92 -28.17 -1.21
N TYR A 64 -1.21 -27.53 -2.14
CA TYR A 64 0.20 -27.80 -2.48
C TYR A 64 1.15 -26.63 -2.11
N CYS A 65 0.65 -25.67 -1.33
CA CYS A 65 1.39 -24.51 -0.84
C CYS A 65 1.85 -24.75 0.61
N ASP A 66 3.16 -24.94 0.80
CA ASP A 66 3.84 -25.16 2.07
C ASP A 66 5.00 -24.15 2.23
N GLU A 67 5.53 -24.02 3.45
CA GLU A 67 6.73 -23.19 3.72
C GLU A 67 7.91 -23.57 2.81
N GLU A 68 8.02 -24.86 2.54
CA GLU A 68 9.10 -25.50 1.80
C GLU A 68 8.85 -25.54 0.28
N THR A 69 7.70 -25.03 -0.20
CA THR A 69 7.38 -25.07 -1.62
C THR A 69 8.45 -24.34 -2.42
N PRO A 70 9.05 -25.00 -3.43
CA PRO A 70 10.11 -24.40 -4.21
C PRO A 70 9.55 -23.33 -5.16
N LEU A 71 10.26 -22.21 -5.24
CA LEU A 71 9.91 -21.09 -6.10
C LEU A 71 10.90 -20.92 -7.24
N THR A 72 10.44 -20.26 -8.30
CA THR A 72 11.27 -19.77 -9.39
C THR A 72 11.05 -18.27 -9.53
N ILE A 73 12.06 -17.49 -9.18
CA ILE A 73 11.99 -16.02 -9.04
C ILE A 73 13.19 -15.35 -9.70
N PRO A 74 13.09 -14.07 -10.09
CA PRO A 74 14.27 -13.29 -10.47
C PRO A 74 15.29 -13.22 -9.34
N ASN A 75 16.56 -13.27 -9.70
CA ASN A 75 17.67 -13.12 -8.77
C ASN A 75 17.91 -11.63 -8.48
N ALA A 76 17.23 -11.08 -7.47
CA ALA A 76 17.31 -9.66 -7.15
C ALA A 76 18.74 -9.21 -6.79
N VAL A 77 19.56 -10.08 -6.19
CA VAL A 77 20.95 -9.78 -5.82
C VAL A 77 21.81 -9.64 -7.07
N ALA A 78 21.82 -10.64 -7.94
CA ALA A 78 22.61 -10.59 -9.17
C ALA A 78 22.17 -9.42 -10.06
N ILE A 79 20.87 -9.21 -10.22
CA ILE A 79 20.33 -8.08 -10.99
C ILE A 79 20.67 -6.73 -10.34
N GLY A 80 20.67 -6.65 -9.01
CA GLY A 80 21.11 -5.46 -8.26
C GLY A 80 22.58 -5.13 -8.49
N ALA A 81 23.45 -6.14 -8.49
CA ALA A 81 24.86 -5.96 -8.83
C ALA A 81 25.03 -5.43 -10.26
N LEU A 82 24.25 -5.96 -11.22
CA LEU A 82 24.25 -5.44 -12.60
C LEU A 82 23.75 -4.00 -12.69
N ASN A 83 22.74 -3.64 -11.89
CA ASN A 83 22.19 -2.29 -11.85
C ASN A 83 23.24 -1.29 -11.32
N ASN A 84 23.90 -1.60 -10.21
CA ASN A 84 24.99 -0.77 -9.67
C ASN A 84 26.21 -0.72 -10.61
N MET A 85 26.48 -1.79 -11.36
CA MET A 85 27.56 -1.81 -12.35
C MET A 85 27.33 -0.83 -13.51
N VAL A 86 26.08 -0.65 -13.96
CA VAL A 86 25.73 0.26 -15.06
C VAL A 86 25.39 1.67 -14.59
N ASP A 87 25.13 1.85 -13.29
CA ASP A 87 24.81 3.15 -12.70
C ASP A 87 26.02 4.11 -12.83
N PRO A 88 25.86 5.24 -13.55
CA PRO A 88 26.91 6.24 -13.71
C PRO A 88 27.49 6.78 -12.39
N LYS A 89 26.73 6.72 -11.29
CA LYS A 89 27.16 7.18 -9.96
C LYS A 89 28.40 6.46 -9.46
N TYR A 90 28.55 5.17 -9.76
CA TYR A 90 29.65 4.35 -9.25
C TYR A 90 30.87 4.32 -10.17
N GLN A 91 30.79 4.90 -11.38
CA GLN A 91 31.92 5.00 -12.31
C GLN A 91 32.64 3.67 -12.55
N CYS A 92 31.90 2.55 -12.56
CA CYS A 92 32.47 1.22 -12.76
C CYS A 92 33.04 1.09 -14.19
N ASP A 93 34.36 1.02 -14.29
CA ASP A 93 35.11 0.94 -15.53
C ASP A 93 35.15 -0.49 -16.11
N VAL A 94 35.88 -0.68 -17.20
CA VAL A 94 35.97 -1.99 -17.89
C VAL A 94 36.56 -3.08 -16.98
N ALA A 95 37.54 -2.73 -16.13
CA ALA A 95 38.14 -3.67 -15.20
C ALA A 95 37.13 -4.11 -14.13
N CYS A 96 36.42 -3.14 -13.52
CA CYS A 96 35.33 -3.39 -12.58
C CYS A 96 34.24 -4.29 -13.18
N ARG A 97 33.76 -3.97 -14.40
CA ARG A 97 32.73 -4.77 -15.11
C ARG A 97 33.19 -6.21 -15.36
N THR A 98 34.44 -6.37 -15.79
CA THR A 98 35.03 -7.69 -16.06
C THR A 98 35.16 -8.52 -14.79
N LEU A 99 35.58 -7.90 -13.67
CA LEU A 99 35.68 -8.57 -12.38
C LEU A 99 34.31 -9.05 -11.88
N ILE A 100 33.28 -8.21 -12.02
CA ILE A 100 31.91 -8.57 -11.66
C ILE A 100 31.41 -9.73 -12.53
N ASP A 101 31.61 -9.69 -13.85
CA ASP A 101 31.19 -10.79 -14.73
C ASP A 101 31.87 -12.12 -14.37
N ILE A 102 33.19 -12.10 -14.19
CA ILE A 102 33.95 -13.29 -13.77
C ILE A 102 33.45 -13.81 -12.42
N GLY A 103 33.21 -12.91 -11.45
CA GLY A 103 32.70 -13.26 -10.13
C GLY A 103 31.33 -13.94 -10.21
N LEU A 104 30.37 -13.31 -10.90
CA LEU A 104 29.02 -13.84 -11.10
C LEU A 104 29.07 -15.22 -11.79
N LEU A 105 29.91 -15.38 -12.82
CA LEU A 105 30.09 -16.66 -13.51
C LEU A 105 30.69 -17.75 -12.63
N LEU A 106 31.77 -17.47 -11.90
CA LEU A 106 32.45 -18.44 -11.04
C LEU A 106 31.57 -18.90 -9.88
N LEU A 107 30.73 -18.00 -9.37
CA LEU A 107 29.78 -18.29 -8.30
C LEU A 107 28.50 -19.00 -8.80
N GLY A 108 28.34 -19.13 -10.13
CA GLY A 108 27.19 -19.78 -10.75
C GLY A 108 25.91 -18.96 -10.64
N GLU A 109 26.03 -17.63 -10.56
CA GLU A 109 24.90 -16.72 -10.53
C GLU A 109 24.10 -16.79 -11.83
N ASN A 110 22.79 -16.67 -11.71
CA ASN A 110 21.86 -16.70 -12.83
C ASN A 110 20.80 -15.61 -12.66
N PRO A 111 20.23 -15.06 -13.76
CA PRO A 111 19.17 -14.05 -13.69
C PRO A 111 17.90 -14.52 -12.98
N PHE A 112 17.68 -15.84 -12.94
CA PHE A 112 16.61 -16.47 -12.20
C PHE A 112 17.16 -17.50 -11.22
N LEU A 113 16.61 -17.48 -10.01
CA LEU A 113 16.81 -18.52 -9.02
C LEU A 113 15.70 -19.55 -9.15
N TYR A 114 16.09 -20.81 -9.21
CA TYR A 114 15.21 -21.96 -9.17
C TYR A 114 15.95 -23.10 -8.46
N ASN A 115 15.19 -24.08 -7.95
CA ASN A 115 15.80 -25.26 -7.35
C ASN A 115 16.66 -25.98 -8.39
N SER A 116 17.96 -25.94 -8.17
CA SER A 116 18.94 -26.55 -9.05
C SER A 116 19.92 -27.38 -8.22
N TYR A 117 20.14 -28.61 -8.67
CA TYR A 117 21.12 -29.52 -8.11
C TYR A 117 22.29 -29.61 -9.09
N SER A 118 23.38 -28.91 -8.78
CA SER A 118 24.65 -29.07 -9.47
C SER A 118 25.66 -29.76 -8.55
N TYR A 119 26.73 -30.32 -9.12
CA TYR A 119 27.78 -31.00 -8.39
C TYR A 119 28.50 -30.11 -7.35
N CYS A 120 28.50 -28.78 -7.56
CA CYS A 120 29.21 -27.82 -6.71
C CYS A 120 28.28 -26.89 -5.90
N THR A 121 26.99 -26.82 -6.22
CA THR A 121 26.07 -25.83 -5.64
C THR A 121 24.68 -26.41 -5.48
N ARG A 122 24.12 -26.26 -4.28
CA ARG A 122 22.72 -26.60 -3.97
C ARG A 122 21.97 -25.31 -3.64
N ILE A 123 21.27 -24.77 -4.61
CA ILE A 123 20.39 -23.61 -4.40
C ILE A 123 18.99 -24.15 -4.12
N THR A 124 18.48 -23.89 -2.91
CA THR A 124 17.10 -24.23 -2.53
C THR A 124 16.37 -22.94 -2.23
N VAL A 125 15.38 -22.60 -3.06
CA VAL A 125 14.64 -21.35 -3.03
C VAL A 125 13.22 -21.66 -2.57
N LYS A 126 13.01 -21.67 -1.25
CA LYS A 126 11.74 -22.03 -0.64
C LYS A 126 10.89 -20.79 -0.39
N PHE A 127 9.58 -20.96 -0.34
CA PHE A 127 8.66 -19.86 -0.05
C PHE A 127 9.03 -19.09 1.23
N ILE A 128 9.20 -19.78 2.35
CA ILE A 128 9.43 -19.10 3.63
C ILE A 128 10.78 -18.38 3.68
N ASP A 129 11.81 -18.93 3.02
CA ASP A 129 13.16 -18.36 2.99
C ASP A 129 13.20 -17.12 2.08
N VAL A 130 12.58 -17.18 0.90
CA VAL A 130 12.47 -16.03 -0.01
C VAL A 130 11.72 -14.87 0.62
N MET A 131 10.66 -15.18 1.38
CA MET A 131 9.78 -14.16 1.92
C MET A 131 10.28 -13.59 3.24
N PHE A 132 10.76 -14.42 4.18
CA PHE A 132 11.01 -14.00 5.56
C PHE A 132 12.32 -14.49 6.17
N ASN A 133 12.69 -15.78 6.05
CA ASN A 133 13.84 -16.31 6.82
C ASN A 133 15.20 -15.93 6.23
N GLY A 134 15.25 -15.59 4.94
CA GLY A 134 16.50 -15.39 4.23
C GLY A 134 17.06 -16.69 3.64
N TYR A 135 17.70 -16.57 2.47
CA TYR A 135 18.56 -17.61 1.92
C TYR A 135 19.97 -17.08 1.67
N ASN A 136 20.95 -17.99 1.69
CA ASN A 136 22.33 -17.67 1.34
C ASN A 136 22.44 -17.49 -0.18
N ASP A 137 22.74 -16.28 -0.60
CA ASP A 137 23.08 -15.97 -1.98
C ASP A 137 24.60 -16.15 -2.18
N PRO A 138 25.05 -16.89 -3.22
CA PRO A 138 26.47 -17.13 -3.45
C PRO A 138 27.30 -15.85 -3.61
N PHE A 139 26.80 -14.85 -4.33
CA PHE A 139 27.46 -13.55 -4.47
C PHE A 139 27.55 -12.79 -3.15
N LEU A 140 26.45 -12.65 -2.40
CA LEU A 140 26.48 -11.99 -1.09
C LEU A 140 27.39 -12.71 -0.08
N THR A 141 27.38 -14.04 -0.12
CA THR A 141 28.22 -14.87 0.77
C THR A 141 29.70 -14.69 0.44
N PHE A 142 30.03 -14.62 -0.85
CA PHE A 142 31.40 -14.40 -1.33
C PHE A 142 31.95 -13.05 -0.89
N VAL A 143 31.22 -11.95 -1.14
CA VAL A 143 31.69 -10.58 -0.83
C VAL A 143 31.83 -10.31 0.67
N ARG A 144 31.35 -11.21 1.53
CA ARG A 144 31.56 -11.17 2.99
C ARG A 144 32.58 -12.18 3.52
N SER A 145 33.13 -13.01 2.66
CA SER A 145 34.09 -14.03 3.07
C SER A 145 35.45 -13.42 3.42
N GLU A 146 36.19 -14.07 4.31
CA GLU A 146 37.59 -13.72 4.59
C GLU A 146 38.47 -13.75 3.33
N PHE A 147 38.11 -14.61 2.38
CA PHE A 147 38.79 -14.67 1.10
C PHE A 147 38.58 -13.40 0.26
N TYR A 148 37.37 -12.83 0.23
CA TYR A 148 37.15 -11.55 -0.43
C TYR A 148 37.91 -10.41 0.25
N ASN A 149 37.96 -10.39 1.58
CA ASN A 149 38.76 -9.41 2.34
C ASN A 149 40.25 -9.53 1.99
N LEU A 150 40.78 -10.76 1.92
CA LEU A 150 42.14 -11.00 1.46
C LEU A 150 42.39 -10.47 0.04
N LEU A 151 41.42 -10.64 -0.88
CA LEU A 151 41.55 -10.08 -2.23
C LEU A 151 41.54 -8.54 -2.21
N CYS A 152 40.72 -7.92 -1.36
CA CYS A 152 40.73 -6.46 -1.16
C CYS A 152 42.10 -5.98 -0.66
N ASP A 153 42.66 -6.66 0.34
CA ASP A 153 44.00 -6.34 0.89
C ASP A 153 45.10 -6.48 -0.16
N LEU A 154 45.02 -7.50 -1.02
CA LEU A 154 46.05 -7.79 -2.03
C LEU A 154 45.97 -6.89 -3.27
N PHE A 155 44.76 -6.52 -3.69
CA PHE A 155 44.53 -5.89 -4.99
C PHE A 155 43.99 -4.47 -4.92
N ASN A 156 43.56 -3.99 -3.75
CA ASN A 156 42.97 -2.65 -3.60
C ASN A 156 43.21 -2.03 -2.22
N ASP A 157 44.37 -2.31 -1.59
CA ASP A 157 44.79 -1.71 -0.31
C ASP A 157 43.76 -1.84 0.84
N GLY A 158 42.98 -2.92 0.83
CA GLY A 158 41.93 -3.20 1.82
C GLY A 158 40.57 -2.56 1.51
N GLU A 159 40.47 -1.74 0.45
CA GLU A 159 39.21 -1.18 -0.02
C GLU A 159 38.44 -2.21 -0.88
N PRO A 160 37.08 -2.15 -0.93
CA PRO A 160 36.28 -3.06 -1.74
C PRO A 160 36.71 -3.08 -3.22
N LEU A 161 36.81 -4.27 -3.82
CA LEU A 161 37.18 -4.44 -5.24
C LEU A 161 36.19 -3.84 -6.24
N VAL A 162 34.98 -3.52 -5.76
CA VAL A 162 33.92 -2.88 -6.54
C VAL A 162 33.61 -1.49 -5.96
N PRO A 163 33.31 -0.49 -6.81
CA PRO A 163 33.16 0.90 -6.39
C PRO A 163 31.79 1.23 -5.78
N PHE A 164 30.87 0.26 -5.69
CA PHE A 164 29.57 0.42 -5.06
C PHE A 164 29.53 -0.25 -3.69
N PRO A 165 28.72 0.27 -2.75
CA PRO A 165 28.64 -0.28 -1.41
C PRO A 165 28.11 -1.71 -1.45
N ILE A 166 28.80 -2.61 -0.74
CA ILE A 166 28.30 -3.95 -0.49
C ILE A 166 27.14 -3.83 0.50
N PRO A 167 25.97 -4.41 0.19
CA PRO A 167 24.82 -4.33 1.09
C PRO A 167 25.11 -4.96 2.46
N ASP A 168 24.57 -4.38 3.54
CA ASP A 168 24.69 -4.94 4.90
C ASP A 168 23.51 -5.87 5.22
N MET A 169 23.42 -6.99 4.49
CA MET A 169 22.32 -7.97 4.57
C MET A 169 22.82 -9.42 4.51
N GLU A 170 22.98 -10.09 5.65
CA GLU A 170 23.57 -11.44 5.72
C GLU A 170 22.90 -12.45 4.77
N LEU A 171 21.57 -12.44 4.74
CA LEU A 171 20.74 -13.32 3.92
C LEU A 171 19.83 -12.49 3.00
N MET A 172 19.43 -13.08 1.87
CA MET A 172 18.46 -12.44 0.97
C MET A 172 17.03 -12.91 1.27
N SER A 173 16.13 -11.97 1.55
CA SER A 173 14.67 -12.16 1.49
C SER A 173 13.94 -10.84 1.25
N TYR A 174 12.68 -10.90 0.81
CA TYR A 174 11.88 -9.71 0.50
C TYR A 174 11.38 -8.95 1.74
N PHE A 175 11.18 -9.66 2.86
CA PHE A 175 10.81 -9.08 4.16
C PHE A 175 11.86 -9.44 5.22
N ASP A 176 13.14 -9.33 4.83
CA ASP A 176 14.28 -9.65 5.70
C ASP A 176 14.24 -8.83 6.99
N GLY A 177 14.51 -9.50 8.12
CA GLY A 177 14.46 -8.88 9.44
C GLY A 177 13.09 -8.30 9.84
N TYR A 178 12.03 -8.49 9.04
CA TYR A 178 10.74 -7.86 9.29
C TYR A 178 9.86 -8.63 10.29
N ASN A 179 10.11 -9.94 10.44
CA ASN A 179 9.39 -10.76 11.40
C ASN A 179 9.90 -10.56 12.84
N ASN A 180 8.98 -10.40 13.80
CA ASN A 180 9.28 -10.06 15.20
C ASN A 180 10.08 -8.75 15.33
N SER A 181 9.78 -7.78 14.46
CA SER A 181 10.44 -6.49 14.40
C SER A 181 9.43 -5.34 14.52
N ASN A 182 9.87 -4.11 14.25
CA ASN A 182 9.02 -2.93 14.19
C ASN A 182 9.42 -1.99 13.05
N ASP A 183 8.45 -1.18 12.61
CA ASP A 183 8.57 -0.16 11.57
C ASP A 183 9.18 1.15 12.10
N GLU A 184 10.25 1.08 12.90
CA GLU A 184 10.83 2.23 13.58
C GLU A 184 9.86 2.93 14.55
N ASP A 185 10.36 4.03 15.12
CA ASP A 185 9.68 4.85 16.11
C ASP A 185 8.64 5.79 15.48
N TYR A 186 7.42 5.78 16.01
CA TYR A 186 6.36 6.71 15.65
C TYR A 186 6.09 7.71 16.76
N ILE A 187 5.84 8.96 16.37
CA ILE A 187 5.19 9.96 17.22
C ILE A 187 3.97 10.48 16.45
N ILE A 188 2.78 10.32 17.01
CA ILE A 188 1.52 10.75 16.40
C ILE A 188 0.78 11.75 17.28
N LYS A 189 -0.12 12.52 16.67
CA LYS A 189 -1.07 13.38 17.38
C LYS A 189 -2.18 12.57 18.06
N THR A 190 -2.48 12.90 19.31
CA THR A 190 -3.58 12.27 20.07
C THR A 190 -4.96 12.83 19.74
N GLY A 191 -5.02 13.96 19.03
CA GLY A 191 -6.25 14.72 18.79
C GLY A 191 -6.66 15.67 19.93
N LYS A 192 -5.92 15.70 21.05
CA LYS A 192 -6.25 16.57 22.21
C LYS A 192 -6.31 18.05 21.85
N GLY A 193 -5.36 18.55 21.06
CA GLY A 193 -5.31 19.95 20.64
C GLY A 193 -6.27 20.26 19.49
N ASN A 194 -6.37 19.34 18.52
CA ASN A 194 -7.30 19.42 17.41
C ASN A 194 -7.70 18.01 16.99
N ILE A 195 -8.99 17.69 17.12
CA ILE A 195 -9.51 16.35 16.82
C ILE A 195 -9.38 15.98 15.34
N GLU A 196 -9.31 16.97 14.45
CA GLU A 196 -9.11 16.77 13.01
C GLU A 196 -7.71 16.20 12.68
N GLN A 197 -6.77 16.26 13.64
CA GLN A 197 -5.40 15.75 13.47
C GLN A 197 -5.17 14.42 14.20
N ILE A 198 -6.22 13.77 14.72
CA ILE A 198 -6.07 12.50 15.43
C ILE A 198 -5.34 11.46 14.57
N GLY A 199 -4.35 10.78 15.14
CA GLY A 199 -3.58 9.74 14.44
C GLY A 199 -2.52 10.27 13.48
N ALA A 200 -2.48 11.57 13.19
CA ALA A 200 -1.52 12.12 12.23
C ALA A 200 -0.07 11.92 12.69
N VAL A 201 0.77 11.38 11.80
CA VAL A 201 2.19 11.13 12.06
C VAL A 201 2.93 12.46 12.10
N VAL A 202 3.56 12.75 13.24
CA VAL A 202 4.41 13.93 13.45
C VAL A 202 5.86 13.60 13.11
N ARG A 203 6.34 12.44 13.57
CA ARG A 203 7.67 11.93 13.30
C ARG A 203 7.62 10.42 13.07
N TRP A 204 8.46 9.97 12.14
CA TRP A 204 8.76 8.57 11.90
C TRP A 204 10.27 8.42 11.83
N ALA A 205 10.83 7.40 12.50
CA ALA A 205 12.27 7.14 12.57
C ALA A 205 13.09 8.40 12.96
N GLY A 206 12.58 9.19 13.92
CA GLY A 206 13.24 10.41 14.37
C GLY A 206 13.25 11.58 13.37
N ALA A 207 12.52 11.50 12.26
CA ALA A 207 12.44 12.55 11.24
C ALA A 207 11.00 13.03 11.00
N ARG A 208 10.84 14.28 10.54
CA ARG A 208 9.53 14.87 10.14
C ARG A 208 9.26 14.75 8.63
N SER A 209 10.26 14.32 7.87
CA SER A 209 10.21 14.13 6.44
C SER A 209 11.09 12.97 6.07
N LEU A 210 10.75 12.29 4.99
CA LEU A 210 11.54 11.20 4.46
C LEU A 210 12.91 11.70 3.96
N PRO A 211 13.93 10.83 3.93
CA PRO A 211 15.28 11.19 3.50
C PRO A 211 15.36 11.79 2.08
N HIS A 212 16.33 12.69 1.86
CA HIS A 212 16.56 13.33 0.55
C HIS A 212 17.00 12.36 -0.54
N ASN A 213 17.76 11.34 -0.15
CA ASN A 213 18.24 10.27 -1.02
C ASN A 213 17.15 9.25 -1.43
N TRP A 214 15.94 9.33 -0.86
CA TRP A 214 14.80 8.51 -1.30
C TRP A 214 14.01 9.19 -2.39
N TRP A 215 13.60 10.44 -2.15
CA TRP A 215 12.73 11.17 -3.06
C TRP A 215 13.27 12.56 -3.35
N THR A 216 13.30 12.95 -4.61
CA THR A 216 13.95 14.18 -5.07
C THR A 216 13.17 15.45 -4.71
N THR A 217 11.84 15.38 -4.70
CA THR A 217 10.97 16.54 -4.43
C THR A 217 10.59 16.67 -2.94
N PRO A 218 10.42 17.90 -2.42
CA PRO A 218 9.92 18.10 -1.05
C PRO A 218 8.56 17.43 -0.79
N GLN A 219 7.66 17.47 -1.79
CA GLN A 219 6.32 16.91 -1.69
C GLN A 219 6.36 15.38 -1.51
N ALA A 220 7.19 14.69 -2.29
CA ALA A 220 7.36 13.24 -2.19
C ALA A 220 7.96 12.78 -0.84
N ARG A 221 8.66 13.68 -0.14
CA ARG A 221 9.22 13.42 1.19
C ARG A 221 8.29 13.72 2.36
N MET A 222 7.10 14.27 2.11
CA MET A 222 6.17 14.58 3.18
C MET A 222 5.61 13.30 3.79
N ILE A 223 5.59 13.25 5.12
CA ILE A 223 4.89 12.23 5.89
C ILE A 223 3.50 12.80 6.20
N ASN A 224 2.49 12.31 5.50
CA ASN A 224 1.13 12.83 5.55
C ASN A 224 0.17 11.83 6.19
N GLY A 225 -0.74 12.34 7.01
CA GLY A 225 -1.87 11.58 7.54
C GLY A 225 -1.51 10.59 8.64
N SER A 226 -2.35 9.57 8.82
CA SER A 226 -2.18 8.56 9.86
C SER A 226 -1.23 7.43 9.47
N ASP A 227 -0.83 6.62 10.46
CA ASP A 227 -0.06 5.42 10.22
C ASP A 227 -0.94 4.34 9.57
N SER A 228 -0.60 3.98 8.33
CA SER A 228 -1.26 2.91 7.55
C SER A 228 -2.78 3.08 7.39
N GLY A 229 -3.32 4.30 7.54
CA GLY A 229 -4.75 4.59 7.39
C GLY A 229 -5.60 4.15 8.59
N SER A 230 -4.99 3.92 9.76
CA SER A 230 -5.68 3.34 10.93
C SER A 230 -6.73 4.26 11.56
N PHE A 231 -6.45 5.56 11.62
CA PHE A 231 -7.32 6.58 12.20
C PHE A 231 -7.54 7.72 11.21
N ASN A 232 -8.75 8.26 11.20
CA ASN A 232 -9.07 9.50 10.51
C ASN A 232 -9.89 10.39 11.43
N HIS A 233 -10.04 11.66 11.04
CA HIS A 233 -10.87 12.60 11.79
C HIS A 233 -12.31 12.10 11.90
N PRO A 234 -13.02 12.47 12.97
CA PRO A 234 -14.43 12.11 13.13
C PRO A 234 -15.32 12.81 12.10
N ARG A 235 -16.53 12.29 11.91
CA ARG A 235 -17.56 12.81 10.99
C ARG A 235 -17.08 12.87 9.54
N LEU A 236 -16.63 11.73 9.04
CA LEU A 236 -16.23 11.57 7.65
C LEU A 236 -17.35 11.99 6.70
N SER A 237 -16.95 12.68 5.65
CA SER A 237 -17.72 13.12 4.51
C SER A 237 -17.27 12.36 3.25
N LYS A 238 -18.18 12.26 2.28
CA LYS A 238 -17.88 11.64 0.98
C LYS A 238 -16.89 12.45 0.13
N ASN A 239 -16.62 13.71 0.52
CA ASN A 239 -15.66 14.58 -0.14
C ASN A 239 -14.27 14.55 0.52
N ASP A 240 -14.10 13.78 1.60
CA ASP A 240 -12.82 13.74 2.30
C ASP A 240 -11.75 13.03 1.47
N VAL A 241 -10.54 13.54 1.59
CA VAL A 241 -9.31 12.91 1.09
C VAL A 241 -8.52 12.50 2.32
N LEU A 242 -8.30 11.19 2.47
CA LEU A 242 -7.71 10.62 3.67
C LEU A 242 -6.24 10.28 3.40
N PRO A 243 -5.27 11.15 3.75
CA PRO A 243 -3.87 10.83 3.62
C PRO A 243 -3.45 9.78 4.62
N PHE A 244 -2.47 8.96 4.25
CA PHE A 244 -1.82 8.02 5.16
C PHE A 244 -0.37 7.77 4.77
N PHE A 245 0.46 7.46 5.75
CA PHE A 245 1.85 7.08 5.57
C PHE A 245 2.00 5.57 5.70
N MET A 246 2.65 4.94 4.72
CA MET A 246 2.91 3.51 4.70
C MET A 246 4.42 3.27 4.76
N ALA A 247 4.96 3.01 5.95
CA ALA A 247 6.40 2.82 6.14
C ALA A 247 6.96 1.64 5.33
N LEU A 248 6.17 0.58 5.13
CA LEU A 248 6.51 -0.54 4.25
C LEU A 248 6.85 -0.10 2.81
N LEU A 249 6.27 1.01 2.34
CA LEU A 249 6.41 1.51 0.98
C LEU A 249 7.21 2.80 0.89
N CYS A 250 7.81 3.24 2.01
CA CYS A 250 8.69 4.40 2.06
C CYS A 250 8.04 5.71 1.56
N ARG A 251 6.69 5.83 1.56
CA ARG A 251 5.99 7.04 1.08
C ARG A 251 4.57 7.18 1.66
N SER A 252 4.03 8.38 1.51
CA SER A 252 2.62 8.67 1.77
C SER A 252 1.74 8.47 0.52
N PHE A 253 0.47 8.17 0.80
CA PHE A 253 -0.62 7.96 -0.14
C PHE A 253 -1.85 8.75 0.35
N TYR A 254 -2.93 8.71 -0.42
CA TYR A 254 -4.24 9.15 0.03
C TYR A 254 -5.34 8.25 -0.54
N ALA A 255 -6.45 8.16 0.18
CA ALA A 255 -7.64 7.46 -0.25
C ALA A 255 -8.82 8.42 -0.43
N THR A 256 -9.71 8.11 -1.37
CA THR A 256 -10.91 8.88 -1.70
C THR A 256 -12.15 7.99 -1.61
N TYR A 257 -13.30 8.59 -1.32
CA TYR A 257 -14.55 7.85 -1.15
C TYR A 257 -14.90 7.00 -2.39
N ALA A 258 -15.14 5.71 -2.17
CA ALA A 258 -15.49 4.72 -3.18
C ALA A 258 -16.95 4.26 -3.05
N GLY A 259 -17.47 4.18 -1.82
CA GLY A 259 -18.82 3.67 -1.60
C GLY A 259 -19.20 3.47 -0.13
N GLU A 260 -20.28 2.74 0.09
CA GLU A 260 -20.79 2.37 1.41
C GLU A 260 -20.80 0.85 1.56
N THR A 261 -20.46 0.37 2.75
CA THR A 261 -20.42 -1.07 3.07
C THR A 261 -20.85 -1.31 4.52
N ILE A 262 -21.03 -2.57 4.89
CA ILE A 262 -21.34 -2.97 6.27
C ILE A 262 -20.30 -3.99 6.71
N VAL A 263 -19.53 -3.63 7.74
CA VAL A 263 -18.50 -4.51 8.32
C VAL A 263 -18.99 -4.98 9.69
N SER A 264 -19.28 -6.28 9.83
CA SER A 264 -19.71 -6.88 11.10
C SER A 264 -20.89 -6.17 11.78
N GLY A 265 -21.83 -5.65 10.97
CA GLY A 265 -23.00 -4.89 11.43
C GLY A 265 -22.74 -3.40 11.71
N ILE A 266 -21.59 -2.87 11.30
CA ILE A 266 -21.22 -1.45 11.40
C ILE A 266 -21.32 -0.82 10.01
N PRO A 267 -22.24 0.12 9.78
CA PRO A 267 -22.28 0.93 8.56
C PRO A 267 -20.96 1.68 8.40
N SER A 268 -20.30 1.54 7.25
CA SER A 268 -18.97 2.08 7.00
C SER A 268 -18.89 2.75 5.63
N TYR A 269 -18.06 3.78 5.52
CA TYR A 269 -17.66 4.37 4.26
C TYR A 269 -16.40 3.67 3.77
N GLU A 270 -16.42 3.26 2.51
CA GLU A 270 -15.28 2.67 1.83
C GLU A 270 -14.51 3.76 1.11
N PHE A 271 -13.20 3.80 1.32
CA PHE A 271 -12.25 4.69 0.68
C PHE A 271 -11.21 3.85 -0.06
N GLU A 272 -10.93 4.17 -1.31
CA GLU A 272 -9.90 3.50 -2.12
C GLU A 272 -8.80 4.47 -2.53
N THR A 273 -7.56 3.99 -2.65
CA THR A 273 -6.49 4.81 -3.24
C THR A 273 -6.68 4.88 -4.76
N PRO A 274 -6.86 6.09 -5.32
CA PRO A 274 -7.18 6.23 -6.73
C PRO A 274 -5.95 6.02 -7.62
N TYR A 275 -6.19 5.87 -8.91
CA TYR A 275 -5.18 5.57 -9.93
C TYR A 275 -4.04 6.60 -9.95
N GLU A 276 -4.37 7.87 -9.77
CA GLU A 276 -3.45 9.01 -9.85
C GLU A 276 -2.28 8.87 -8.87
N VAL A 277 -2.50 8.28 -7.70
CA VAL A 277 -1.45 8.10 -6.67
C VAL A 277 -0.33 7.18 -7.15
N PHE A 278 -0.65 6.26 -8.06
CA PHE A 278 0.29 5.32 -8.68
C PHE A 278 0.81 5.81 -10.04
N ASP A 279 0.38 6.97 -10.52
CA ASP A 279 0.81 7.54 -11.78
C ASP A 279 2.00 8.49 -11.58
N THR A 280 3.21 7.94 -11.69
CA THR A 280 4.48 8.68 -11.56
C THR A 280 4.78 9.59 -12.75
N THR A 281 3.97 9.52 -13.80
CA THR A 281 4.09 10.43 -14.94
C THR A 281 3.46 11.80 -14.64
N LEU A 282 2.53 11.89 -13.69
CA LEU A 282 1.93 13.16 -13.24
C LEU A 282 2.99 14.11 -12.64
N ASP A 283 2.85 15.40 -12.90
CA ASP A 283 3.82 16.43 -12.44
C ASP A 283 3.96 16.46 -10.91
N GLU A 284 2.89 16.18 -10.17
CA GLU A 284 2.88 16.09 -8.70
C GLU A 284 3.63 14.86 -8.16
N ASN A 285 3.69 13.78 -8.94
CA ASN A 285 4.31 12.51 -8.55
C ASN A 285 5.69 12.31 -9.16
N ARG A 286 6.25 13.31 -9.85
CA ARG A 286 7.58 13.21 -10.49
C ARG A 286 8.71 12.84 -9.52
N GLY A 287 8.55 13.15 -8.24
CA GLY A 287 9.50 12.78 -7.19
C GLY A 287 9.55 11.29 -6.89
N PHE A 288 8.58 10.51 -7.38
CA PHE A 288 8.48 9.05 -7.23
C PHE A 288 8.86 8.30 -8.53
N ARG A 289 9.48 8.97 -9.51
CA ARG A 289 9.92 8.31 -10.75
C ARG A 289 11.05 7.33 -10.45
N TYR A 290 11.01 6.19 -11.12
CA TYR A 290 12.13 5.26 -11.12
C TYR A 290 13.32 5.89 -11.83
N GLU A 291 14.48 5.87 -11.18
CA GLU A 291 15.72 6.42 -11.73
C GLU A 291 16.16 5.70 -12.99
N ASN A 292 15.89 4.39 -13.09
CA ASN A 292 16.22 3.57 -14.27
C ASN A 292 17.66 3.85 -14.74
N ALA A 293 18.61 3.67 -13.84
CA ALA A 293 20.04 3.97 -14.07
C ALA A 293 20.61 3.17 -15.25
N GLU A 294 20.01 2.01 -15.54
CA GLU A 294 20.27 1.14 -16.67
C GLU A 294 19.76 1.67 -18.02
N ARG A 295 18.91 2.72 -18.01
CA ARG A 295 18.35 3.41 -19.20
C ARG A 295 17.58 2.48 -20.14
N VAL A 296 16.79 1.58 -19.56
CA VAL A 296 16.08 0.54 -20.30
C VAL A 296 14.61 0.91 -20.49
N ASN A 297 14.11 0.78 -21.72
CA ASN A 297 12.68 0.83 -21.98
C ASN A 297 12.05 -0.55 -21.78
N TYR A 298 11.54 -0.78 -20.56
CA TYR A 298 10.84 -2.01 -20.18
C TYR A 298 9.48 -2.22 -20.87
N PHE A 299 8.89 -1.17 -21.42
CA PHE A 299 7.54 -1.18 -21.98
C PHE A 299 7.53 -0.56 -23.38
N LYS A 300 8.23 -1.22 -24.31
CA LYS A 300 8.41 -0.76 -25.70
C LYS A 300 7.10 -0.52 -26.47
N GLU A 301 6.02 -1.19 -26.09
CA GLU A 301 4.69 -1.04 -26.70
C GLU A 301 3.88 0.11 -26.09
N TRP A 302 4.31 0.67 -24.95
CA TRP A 302 3.66 1.81 -24.33
C TRP A 302 4.29 3.11 -24.82
N ASP A 303 3.49 3.90 -25.54
CA ASP A 303 3.82 5.25 -25.95
C ASP A 303 2.80 6.24 -25.33
N PRO A 304 3.24 7.20 -24.51
CA PRO A 304 2.35 8.25 -24.01
C PRO A 304 1.85 9.20 -25.11
N CYS A 305 2.44 9.16 -26.32
CA CYS A 305 2.23 10.11 -27.40
C CYS A 305 2.13 9.45 -28.80
N PRO A 306 1.20 8.51 -29.02
CA PRO A 306 1.16 7.67 -30.23
C PRO A 306 0.91 8.42 -31.55
N ASN A 307 0.31 9.61 -31.49
CA ASN A 307 -0.04 10.42 -32.67
C ASN A 307 0.93 11.57 -32.93
N LYS A 308 2.13 11.53 -32.33
CA LYS A 308 3.08 12.62 -32.40
C LYS A 308 3.79 12.66 -33.75
N THR A 309 3.81 13.84 -34.37
CA THR A 309 4.69 14.15 -35.51
C THR A 309 6.05 14.60 -35.00
N THR A 310 7.13 13.98 -35.47
CA THR A 310 8.50 14.37 -35.12
C THR A 310 8.91 15.62 -35.90
N PHE A 311 9.38 16.66 -35.20
CA PHE A 311 9.93 17.88 -35.80
C PHE A 311 11.44 17.92 -35.59
N ASN A 312 12.21 18.19 -36.65
CA ASN A 312 13.67 18.01 -36.62
C ASN A 312 14.46 19.25 -36.15
N ASN A 313 13.81 20.40 -35.89
CA ASN A 313 14.53 21.63 -35.53
C ASN A 313 14.05 22.23 -34.20
N CYS A 314 14.50 21.63 -33.10
CA CYS A 314 14.22 22.07 -31.74
C CYS A 314 15.19 23.13 -31.20
N SER A 315 16.31 23.35 -31.89
CA SER A 315 17.33 24.33 -31.50
C SER A 315 16.86 25.78 -31.63
N SER A 316 15.86 26.04 -32.47
CA SER A 316 15.31 27.39 -32.72
C SER A 316 14.08 27.73 -31.87
N LEU A 317 13.59 26.80 -31.05
CA LEU A 317 12.36 26.97 -30.26
C LEU A 317 12.68 27.39 -28.81
N PRO A 318 11.75 28.08 -28.12
CA PRO A 318 11.89 28.34 -26.69
C PRO A 318 12.00 27.01 -25.92
N PHE A 319 12.84 27.01 -24.87
CA PHE A 319 13.09 25.82 -24.05
C PHE A 319 11.78 25.17 -23.58
N VAL A 320 11.64 23.86 -23.86
CA VAL A 320 10.51 23.03 -23.43
C VAL A 320 11.00 22.09 -22.34
N ASP A 321 10.38 22.19 -21.17
CA ASP A 321 10.63 21.30 -20.03
C ASP A 321 9.97 19.93 -20.27
N CYS A 322 10.71 19.00 -20.86
CA CYS A 322 10.24 17.64 -21.16
C CYS A 322 10.01 16.76 -19.93
N SER A 323 10.43 17.21 -18.74
CA SER A 323 10.16 16.50 -17.48
C SER A 323 8.68 16.57 -17.09
N LYS A 324 7.90 17.50 -17.66
CA LYS A 324 6.48 17.70 -17.35
C LYS A 324 5.58 16.89 -18.27
N ARG A 325 4.58 16.21 -17.70
CA ARG A 325 3.64 15.35 -18.43
C ARG A 325 2.98 16.04 -19.60
N ARG A 326 2.52 17.27 -19.40
CA ARG A 326 1.86 18.08 -20.43
C ARG A 326 2.73 18.31 -21.67
N ASN A 327 4.04 18.18 -21.54
CA ASN A 327 5.03 18.41 -22.59
C ASN A 327 5.54 17.12 -23.23
N PHE A 328 5.21 15.92 -22.75
CA PHE A 328 5.72 14.66 -23.33
C PHE A 328 5.47 14.57 -24.85
N CYS A 329 4.31 15.04 -25.28
CA CYS A 329 3.90 15.00 -26.69
C CYS A 329 4.31 16.25 -27.48
N ASN A 330 5.03 17.19 -26.86
CA ASN A 330 5.63 18.32 -27.56
C ASN A 330 6.67 17.80 -28.56
N GLU A 331 6.71 18.39 -29.75
CA GLU A 331 7.59 17.97 -30.86
C GLU A 331 9.07 17.84 -30.49
N CYS A 332 9.53 18.57 -29.47
CA CYS A 332 10.91 18.58 -28.99
C CYS A 332 11.21 17.68 -27.79
N CYS A 333 10.22 16.94 -27.29
CA CYS A 333 10.42 15.92 -26.27
C CYS A 333 10.45 14.53 -26.90
N GLU A 334 10.79 13.49 -26.14
CA GLU A 334 10.84 12.11 -26.64
C GLU A 334 9.82 11.20 -25.94
N GLY A 335 8.64 11.75 -25.62
CA GLY A 335 7.52 10.98 -25.08
C GLY A 335 7.84 10.41 -23.69
N ASN A 336 8.13 9.11 -23.63
CA ASN A 336 8.51 8.41 -22.40
C ASN A 336 10.02 8.46 -22.09
N TYR A 337 10.85 9.01 -22.97
CA TYR A 337 12.26 9.29 -22.69
C TYR A 337 12.41 10.69 -22.09
N VAL A 338 12.83 10.75 -20.83
CA VAL A 338 12.87 11.94 -19.97
C VAL A 338 14.08 11.84 -19.04
N ASP A 339 14.80 12.94 -18.86
CA ASP A 339 15.96 13.03 -17.95
C ASP A 339 17.03 11.94 -18.24
N ASP A 340 17.36 11.75 -19.53
CA ASP A 340 18.31 10.76 -20.08
C ASP A 340 17.96 9.28 -19.81
N THR A 341 16.73 8.99 -19.41
CA THR A 341 16.23 7.63 -19.15
C THR A 341 14.78 7.42 -19.59
N TYR A 342 14.23 6.21 -19.43
CA TYR A 342 12.84 5.90 -19.76
C TYR A 342 11.97 5.86 -18.51
N LEU A 343 10.81 6.53 -18.59
CA LEU A 343 9.79 6.48 -17.55
C LEU A 343 9.14 5.10 -17.48
N LEU A 344 8.77 4.71 -16.26
CA LEU A 344 7.77 3.66 -16.07
C LEU A 344 6.39 4.19 -16.47
N PRO A 345 5.51 3.33 -17.03
CA PRO A 345 4.12 3.70 -17.28
C PRO A 345 3.38 3.98 -15.97
N PRO A 346 2.19 4.61 -16.04
CA PRO A 346 1.33 4.75 -14.88
C PRO A 346 1.01 3.42 -14.20
N GLY A 347 0.76 3.46 -12.90
CA GLY A 347 0.36 2.29 -12.10
C GLY A 347 1.50 1.65 -11.31
N MET A 348 2.72 2.20 -11.36
CA MET A 348 3.90 1.63 -10.73
C MET A 348 4.92 2.68 -10.27
N PHE A 349 5.67 2.35 -9.22
CA PHE A 349 6.70 3.20 -8.61
C PHE A 349 7.79 2.33 -7.95
N PRO A 350 9.03 2.82 -7.80
CA PRO A 350 10.11 2.07 -7.15
C PRO A 350 9.98 2.04 -5.62
N LEU A 351 10.53 1.01 -4.97
CA LEU A 351 10.80 0.99 -3.54
C LEU A 351 12.19 1.57 -3.26
N MET A 352 12.29 2.49 -2.30
CA MET A 352 13.57 3.15 -1.98
C MET A 352 14.23 2.63 -0.70
N CYS A 353 13.49 1.96 0.17
CA CYS A 353 13.95 1.55 1.48
C CYS A 353 13.62 0.10 1.78
N TYR A 354 14.34 -0.50 2.73
CA TYR A 354 13.89 -1.75 3.31
C TYR A 354 12.51 -1.58 3.97
N PRO A 355 11.61 -2.56 3.85
CA PRO A 355 10.31 -2.55 4.50
C PRO A 355 10.31 -1.98 5.92
N GLY A 356 9.72 -0.80 6.12
CA GLY A 356 9.58 -0.17 7.44
C GLY A 356 10.88 0.33 8.07
N LYS A 357 11.96 0.49 7.29
CA LYS A 357 13.32 0.82 7.74
C LYS A 357 13.88 2.05 7.01
N THR A 358 14.94 2.67 7.56
CA THR A 358 15.53 3.91 6.99
C THR A 358 16.66 3.66 5.98
N GLU A 359 17.11 2.42 5.93
CA GLU A 359 18.15 1.91 5.06
C GLU A 359 17.64 1.83 3.62
N ILE A 360 18.48 2.24 2.67
CA ILE A 360 18.16 2.17 1.23
C ILE A 360 18.21 0.72 0.76
N LEU A 361 17.28 0.36 -0.11
CA LEU A 361 17.27 -0.95 -0.76
C LEU A 361 18.45 -1.04 -1.77
N PRO A 362 19.29 -2.07 -1.71
CA PRO A 362 20.50 -2.18 -2.54
C PRO A 362 20.24 -2.67 -3.97
N PHE A 363 19.00 -3.03 -4.29
CA PHE A 363 18.56 -3.50 -5.59
C PHE A 363 17.22 -2.86 -5.96
N SER A 364 16.92 -2.78 -7.24
CA SER A 364 15.69 -2.15 -7.73
C SER A 364 14.47 -3.07 -7.55
N VAL A 365 13.43 -2.57 -6.87
CA VAL A 365 12.12 -3.23 -6.74
C VAL A 365 11.04 -2.27 -7.16
N ILE A 366 10.10 -2.71 -7.99
CA ILE A 366 8.96 -1.92 -8.45
C ILE A 366 7.66 -2.43 -7.82
N PHE A 367 6.94 -1.55 -7.15
CA PHE A 367 5.59 -1.80 -6.68
C PHE A 367 4.54 -1.34 -7.70
N SER A 368 3.45 -2.09 -7.77
CA SER A 368 2.29 -1.77 -8.61
C SER A 368 1.01 -2.38 -8.02
N ALA A 369 -0.14 -1.96 -8.53
CA ALA A 369 -1.39 -2.66 -8.26
C ALA A 369 -1.37 -4.07 -8.93
N PRO A 370 -1.94 -5.12 -8.30
CA PRO A 370 -1.91 -6.47 -8.85
C PRO A 370 -2.39 -6.57 -10.29
N HIS A 371 -1.71 -7.42 -11.05
CA HIS A 371 -1.93 -7.60 -12.49
C HIS A 371 -1.92 -6.30 -13.31
N TRP A 372 -1.24 -5.26 -12.81
CA TRP A 372 -1.15 -3.94 -13.42
C TRP A 372 -2.52 -3.33 -13.74
N VAL A 373 -3.50 -3.49 -12.85
CA VAL A 373 -4.87 -2.96 -13.04
C VAL A 373 -4.91 -1.43 -13.20
N TYR A 374 -3.90 -0.73 -12.67
CA TYR A 374 -3.71 0.71 -12.81
C TYR A 374 -2.73 1.09 -13.92
N SER A 375 -2.45 0.20 -14.88
CA SER A 375 -1.59 0.51 -16.02
C SER A 375 -2.35 0.49 -17.34
N PRO A 376 -1.90 1.24 -18.35
CA PRO A 376 -2.49 1.21 -19.69
C PRO A 376 -2.47 -0.20 -20.29
N PRO A 377 -3.46 -0.58 -21.14
CA PRO A 377 -3.53 -1.92 -21.72
C PRO A 377 -2.28 -2.38 -22.47
N ALA A 378 -1.55 -1.45 -23.11
CA ALA A 378 -0.30 -1.75 -23.82
C ALA A 378 0.80 -2.33 -22.91
N VAL A 379 0.78 -2.00 -21.61
CA VAL A 379 1.73 -2.51 -20.60
C VAL A 379 1.55 -4.01 -20.39
N LEU A 380 0.31 -4.51 -20.46
CA LEU A 380 -0.01 -5.92 -20.26
C LEU A 380 0.64 -6.84 -21.30
N ASN A 381 0.97 -6.33 -22.48
CA ASN A 381 1.61 -7.11 -23.54
C ASN A 381 3.08 -7.45 -23.25
N ALA A 382 3.70 -6.82 -22.24
CA ALA A 382 5.08 -7.08 -21.85
C ALA A 382 5.28 -8.51 -21.33
N VAL A 383 4.27 -9.08 -20.67
CA VAL A 383 4.32 -10.44 -20.09
C VAL A 383 3.02 -11.21 -20.36
N ARG A 384 3.08 -12.53 -20.38
CA ARG A 384 1.87 -13.37 -20.52
C ARG A 384 1.40 -13.87 -19.16
N GLY A 385 0.08 -13.93 -18.96
CA GLY A 385 -0.53 -14.52 -17.76
C GLY A 385 -1.11 -13.53 -16.75
N LEU A 386 -1.09 -12.23 -17.04
CA LEU A 386 -1.79 -11.24 -16.23
C LEU A 386 -3.28 -11.16 -16.59
N SER A 387 -4.13 -10.92 -15.59
CA SER A 387 -5.59 -10.81 -15.74
C SER A 387 -6.13 -9.72 -14.82
N PRO A 388 -6.01 -8.43 -15.17
CA PRO A 388 -6.43 -7.31 -14.33
C PRO A 388 -7.94 -7.35 -14.02
N SER A 389 -8.32 -6.91 -12.82
CA SER A 389 -9.69 -6.89 -12.33
C SER A 389 -9.80 -5.81 -11.25
N ARG A 390 -10.63 -4.78 -11.47
CA ARG A 390 -10.75 -3.67 -10.51
C ARG A 390 -11.25 -4.17 -9.15
N GLU A 391 -12.30 -4.98 -9.14
CA GLU A 391 -12.88 -5.55 -7.92
C GLU A 391 -11.85 -6.30 -7.06
N ARG A 392 -10.91 -7.03 -7.69
CA ARG A 392 -9.96 -7.88 -6.98
C ARG A 392 -8.60 -7.25 -6.76
N HIS A 393 -8.21 -6.25 -7.54
CA HIS A 393 -6.81 -5.79 -7.62
C HIS A 393 -6.62 -4.31 -7.28
N VAL A 394 -7.65 -3.61 -6.79
CA VAL A 394 -7.45 -2.27 -6.21
C VAL A 394 -6.51 -2.36 -4.98
N PRO A 395 -5.47 -1.52 -4.91
CA PRO A 395 -4.34 -1.73 -4.02
C PRO A 395 -4.59 -1.37 -2.55
N PHE A 396 -5.40 -0.36 -2.27
CA PHE A 396 -5.74 0.01 -0.90
C PHE A 396 -7.22 0.31 -0.82
N VAL A 397 -7.92 -0.41 0.05
CA VAL A 397 -9.33 -0.22 0.35
C VAL A 397 -9.49 -0.18 1.86
N PHE A 398 -10.09 0.89 2.37
CA PHE A 398 -10.30 1.10 3.80
C PHE A 398 -11.78 1.33 4.07
N ALA A 399 -12.34 0.58 5.02
CA ALA A 399 -13.69 0.78 5.50
C ALA A 399 -13.65 1.48 6.86
N HIS A 400 -14.21 2.68 6.96
CA HIS A 400 -14.25 3.49 8.16
C HIS A 400 -15.67 3.67 8.68
N GLU A 401 -15.85 3.58 10.00
CA GLU A 401 -17.11 4.01 10.62
C GLU A 401 -17.19 5.55 10.53
N PRO A 402 -18.24 6.11 9.91
CA PRO A 402 -18.25 7.50 9.47
C PRO A 402 -18.29 8.52 10.62
N ILE A 403 -18.87 8.19 11.78
CA ILE A 403 -18.99 9.15 12.88
C ILE A 403 -17.66 9.31 13.62
N SER A 404 -16.97 8.20 13.89
CA SER A 404 -15.71 8.15 14.64
C SER A 404 -14.47 8.33 13.78
N GLY A 405 -14.54 7.98 12.49
CA GLY A 405 -13.37 7.92 11.60
C GLY A 405 -12.51 6.66 11.79
N MET A 406 -12.90 5.75 12.69
CA MET A 406 -12.13 4.54 13.01
C MET A 406 -12.20 3.52 11.88
N LEU A 407 -11.06 2.89 11.58
CA LEU A 407 -10.99 1.77 10.67
C LEU A 407 -11.79 0.57 11.22
N THR A 408 -12.53 -0.10 10.35
CA THR A 408 -13.26 -1.34 10.66
C THR A 408 -12.67 -2.54 9.91
N ARG A 409 -12.22 -2.32 8.66
CA ARG A 409 -11.52 -3.30 7.82
C ARG A 409 -10.61 -2.56 6.84
N ALA A 410 -9.45 -3.11 6.53
CA ALA A 410 -8.61 -2.68 5.42
C ALA A 410 -8.23 -3.86 4.54
N GLN A 411 -8.06 -3.61 3.26
CA GLN A 411 -7.50 -4.56 2.30
C GLN A 411 -6.35 -3.88 1.58
N VAL A 412 -5.17 -4.48 1.68
CA VAL A 412 -3.94 -4.00 1.03
C VAL A 412 -3.50 -5.04 0.02
N ARG A 413 -3.36 -4.62 -1.24
CA ARG A 413 -2.98 -5.49 -2.36
C ARG A 413 -1.85 -4.85 -3.15
N LEU A 414 -0.71 -5.52 -3.20
CA LEU A 414 0.51 -4.96 -3.77
C LEU A 414 1.21 -6.01 -4.59
N MET A 415 1.73 -5.63 -5.75
CA MET A 415 2.51 -6.50 -6.62
C MET A 415 3.94 -6.00 -6.73
N VAL A 416 4.87 -6.91 -6.47
CA VAL A 416 6.32 -6.71 -6.52
C VAL A 416 6.83 -7.21 -7.86
N SER A 417 7.59 -6.37 -8.55
CA SER A 417 8.24 -6.70 -9.81
C SER A 417 9.73 -6.34 -9.79
N ILE A 418 10.54 -7.17 -10.45
CA ILE A 418 11.99 -6.96 -10.56
C ILE A 418 12.33 -6.54 -12.00
N PRO A 419 13.03 -5.41 -12.20
CA PRO A 419 13.44 -4.97 -13.52
C PRO A 419 14.60 -5.84 -14.01
N MET A 420 14.37 -6.65 -15.04
CA MET A 420 15.42 -7.43 -15.69
C MET A 420 15.75 -6.82 -17.03
N PHE A 421 17.04 -6.69 -17.31
CA PHE A 421 17.50 -6.04 -18.53
C PHE A 421 18.66 -6.78 -19.15
N ARG A 422 18.82 -6.59 -20.45
CA ARG A 422 19.95 -7.13 -21.19
C ARG A 422 21.22 -6.36 -20.85
N ASN A 423 22.28 -7.07 -20.50
CA ASN A 423 23.59 -6.47 -20.29
C ASN A 423 24.64 -7.18 -21.16
N LEU A 424 25.19 -6.47 -22.15
CA LEU A 424 26.17 -7.05 -23.09
C LEU A 424 27.56 -7.25 -22.49
N GLU A 425 27.82 -6.64 -21.34
CA GLU A 425 29.10 -6.71 -20.63
C GLU A 425 29.14 -7.87 -19.64
N THR A 426 28.00 -8.55 -19.41
CA THR A 426 27.94 -9.71 -18.52
C THR A 426 27.35 -10.92 -19.20
N THR A 427 28.00 -12.05 -18.99
CA THR A 427 27.66 -13.32 -19.60
C THR A 427 26.32 -13.84 -19.08
N ILE A 428 25.98 -13.59 -17.81
CA ILE A 428 24.72 -14.09 -17.21
C ILE A 428 23.47 -13.38 -17.76
N ALA A 429 23.59 -12.14 -18.25
CA ALA A 429 22.46 -11.30 -18.67
C ALA A 429 22.53 -10.85 -20.14
N LYS A 430 23.43 -11.43 -20.93
CA LYS A 430 23.68 -11.07 -22.32
C LYS A 430 22.46 -11.24 -23.24
N ASP A 431 21.68 -12.30 -23.02
CA ASP A 431 20.55 -12.69 -23.86
C ASP A 431 19.18 -12.50 -23.18
N VAL A 432 19.19 -11.96 -21.96
CA VAL A 432 17.97 -11.67 -21.19
C VAL A 432 17.18 -10.57 -21.88
N VAL A 433 15.85 -10.65 -21.82
CA VAL A 433 14.95 -9.59 -22.31
C VAL A 433 14.84 -8.43 -21.33
N ASP A 434 14.77 -7.23 -21.88
CA ASP A 434 14.32 -6.03 -21.19
C ASP A 434 12.85 -6.18 -20.79
N VAL A 435 12.58 -6.51 -19.54
CA VAL A 435 11.24 -6.71 -19.03
C VAL A 435 11.16 -6.51 -17.52
N LEU A 436 10.11 -5.83 -17.07
CA LEU A 436 9.75 -5.81 -15.66
C LEU A 436 9.02 -7.12 -15.33
N VAL A 437 9.60 -7.97 -14.48
CA VAL A 437 9.03 -9.29 -14.16
C VAL A 437 8.18 -9.24 -12.90
N PRO A 438 6.85 -9.39 -13.00
CA PRO A 438 6.00 -9.63 -11.83
C PRO A 438 6.44 -10.90 -11.09
N THR A 439 6.91 -10.73 -9.86
CA THR A 439 7.48 -11.82 -9.07
C THR A 439 6.40 -12.45 -8.20
N PHE A 440 5.74 -11.63 -7.38
CA PHE A 440 4.59 -12.02 -6.56
C PHE A 440 3.67 -10.82 -6.31
N TRP A 441 2.45 -11.11 -5.89
CA TRP A 441 1.58 -10.10 -5.31
C TRP A 441 1.00 -10.62 -3.99
N ILE A 442 0.74 -9.70 -3.07
CA ILE A 442 0.21 -9.97 -1.73
C ILE A 442 -1.18 -9.38 -1.59
N GLU A 443 -2.01 -10.03 -0.79
CA GLU A 443 -3.25 -9.49 -0.23
C GLU A 443 -3.19 -9.62 1.28
N ALA A 444 -3.32 -8.49 1.98
CA ALA A 444 -3.51 -8.44 3.42
C ALA A 444 -4.94 -7.96 3.69
N ASP A 445 -5.77 -8.87 4.21
CA ASP A 445 -7.09 -8.55 4.75
C ASP A 445 -6.95 -8.30 6.26
N VAL A 446 -7.06 -7.03 6.63
CA VAL A 446 -6.80 -6.56 8.00
C VAL A 446 -8.14 -6.27 8.66
N ALA A 447 -8.40 -7.01 9.73
CA ALA A 447 -9.55 -6.79 10.59
C ALA A 447 -9.09 -6.27 11.96
N VAL A 448 -9.83 -5.33 12.51
CA VAL A 448 -9.61 -4.88 13.89
C VAL A 448 -10.06 -5.99 14.85
N ARG A 449 -9.31 -6.18 15.94
CA ARG A 449 -9.64 -7.17 16.98
C ARG A 449 -11.09 -7.03 17.48
N ASP A 450 -11.75 -8.17 17.70
CA ASP A 450 -13.18 -8.24 18.05
C ASP A 450 -13.57 -7.38 19.26
N THR A 451 -12.69 -7.25 20.25
CA THR A 451 -12.91 -6.40 21.44
C THR A 451 -13.07 -4.93 21.06
N THR A 452 -12.27 -4.45 20.12
CA THR A 452 -12.35 -3.07 19.64
C THR A 452 -13.55 -2.92 18.69
N LEU A 453 -13.76 -3.88 17.79
CA LEU A 453 -14.88 -3.85 16.83
C LEU A 453 -16.25 -3.87 17.54
N SER A 454 -16.39 -4.69 18.59
CA SER A 454 -17.59 -4.72 19.43
C SER A 454 -17.80 -3.41 20.20
N THR A 455 -16.72 -2.75 20.63
CA THR A 455 -16.78 -1.42 21.26
C THR A 455 -17.26 -0.36 20.28
N ILE A 456 -16.74 -0.35 19.04
CA ILE A 456 -17.19 0.56 17.97
C ILE A 456 -18.69 0.31 17.71
N ARG A 457 -19.11 -0.94 17.50
CA ARG A 457 -20.52 -1.28 17.26
C ARG A 457 -21.43 -0.86 18.41
N SER A 458 -21.04 -1.13 19.66
CA SER A 458 -21.85 -0.79 20.83
C SER A 458 -22.02 0.72 20.97
N THR A 459 -20.96 1.48 20.68
CA THR A 459 -20.91 2.94 20.86
C THR A 459 -21.59 3.71 19.73
N PHE A 460 -21.35 3.31 18.48
CA PHE A 460 -21.78 4.07 17.29
C PHE A 460 -23.00 3.48 16.58
N VAL A 461 -23.38 2.24 16.87
CA VAL A 461 -24.57 1.60 16.27
C VAL A 461 -25.65 1.35 17.33
N VAL A 462 -25.33 0.58 18.36
CA VAL A 462 -26.33 0.11 19.34
C VAL A 462 -26.83 1.24 20.23
N LEU A 463 -25.92 2.04 20.80
CA LEU A 463 -26.29 3.13 21.71
C LEU A 463 -27.16 4.20 21.03
N PRO A 464 -26.84 4.72 19.82
CA PRO A 464 -27.72 5.65 19.11
C PRO A 464 -29.09 5.05 18.77
N GLN A 465 -29.15 3.78 18.35
CA GLN A 465 -30.41 3.09 18.10
C GLN A 465 -31.25 2.95 19.38
N ALA A 466 -30.65 2.58 20.50
CA ALA A 466 -31.32 2.49 21.79
C ALA A 466 -31.85 3.87 22.24
N ILE A 467 -31.06 4.93 22.08
CA ILE A 467 -31.48 6.31 22.36
C ILE A 467 -32.65 6.72 21.46
N LEU A 468 -32.62 6.36 20.17
CA LEU A 468 -33.72 6.66 19.24
C LEU A 468 -35.00 5.93 19.64
N ILE A 469 -34.91 4.64 19.97
CA ILE A 469 -36.06 3.85 20.45
C ILE A 469 -36.62 4.46 21.73
N ALA A 470 -35.76 4.80 22.70
CA ALA A 470 -36.18 5.44 23.94
C ALA A 470 -36.88 6.79 23.68
N LYS A 471 -36.37 7.61 22.75
CA LYS A 471 -37.01 8.86 22.32
C LYS A 471 -38.41 8.61 21.72
N ILE A 472 -38.54 7.62 20.84
CA ILE A 472 -39.83 7.27 20.22
C ILE A 472 -40.82 6.76 21.27
N VAL A 473 -40.38 5.89 22.18
CA VAL A 473 -41.23 5.32 23.24
C VAL A 473 -41.69 6.40 24.21
N THR A 474 -40.78 7.25 24.69
CA THR A 474 -41.13 8.37 25.58
C THR A 474 -42.09 9.36 24.92
N LEU A 475 -41.89 9.66 23.62
CA LEU A 475 -42.81 10.49 22.85
C LEU A 475 -44.20 9.83 22.74
N ALA A 476 -44.27 8.54 22.39
CA ALA A 476 -45.52 7.81 22.28
C ALA A 476 -46.30 7.75 23.61
N VAL A 477 -45.60 7.52 24.73
CA VAL A 477 -46.18 7.56 26.08
C VAL A 477 -46.69 8.97 26.40
N SER A 478 -45.92 10.01 26.10
CA SER A 478 -46.34 11.40 26.35
C SER A 478 -47.61 11.79 25.57
N VAL A 479 -47.71 11.40 24.29
CA VAL A 479 -48.90 11.64 23.45
C VAL A 479 -50.10 10.83 23.96
N SER A 480 -49.88 9.59 24.38
CA SER A 480 -50.94 8.74 24.93
C SER A 480 -51.49 9.31 26.25
N LEU A 481 -50.63 9.81 27.13
CA LEU A 481 -51.04 10.48 28.37
C LEU A 481 -51.77 11.80 28.09
N ALA A 482 -51.29 12.61 27.13
CA ALA A 482 -51.93 13.87 26.77
C ALA A 482 -53.32 13.64 26.15
N THR A 483 -53.47 12.67 25.25
CA THR A 483 -54.76 12.31 24.65
C THR A 483 -55.73 11.76 25.70
N PHE A 484 -55.25 10.92 26.62
CA PHE A 484 -56.04 10.44 27.74
C PHE A 484 -56.50 11.58 28.66
N ALA A 485 -55.60 12.47 29.07
CA ALA A 485 -55.91 13.62 29.92
C ALA A 485 -56.92 14.57 29.24
N THR A 486 -56.74 14.83 27.94
CA THR A 486 -57.67 15.64 27.14
C THR A 486 -59.04 14.96 27.05
N GLY A 487 -59.08 13.64 26.83
CA GLY A 487 -60.31 12.86 26.87
C GLY A 487 -61.02 12.92 28.22
N CYS A 488 -60.27 12.84 29.33
CA CYS A 488 -60.79 13.01 30.69
C CYS A 488 -61.36 14.42 30.91
N LEU A 489 -60.66 15.46 30.46
CA LEU A 489 -61.12 16.85 30.56
C LEU A 489 -62.39 17.09 29.74
N ILE A 490 -62.43 16.62 28.49
CA ILE A 490 -63.62 16.69 27.62
C ILE A 490 -64.79 15.99 28.32
N ARG A 491 -64.58 14.78 28.85
CA ARG A 491 -65.62 14.02 29.57
C ARG A 491 -66.10 14.75 30.84
N GLN A 492 -65.20 15.39 31.59
CA GLN A 492 -65.57 16.23 32.73
C GLN A 492 -66.39 17.45 32.31
N THR A 493 -65.99 18.16 31.25
CA THR A 493 -66.77 19.31 30.74
C THR A 493 -68.14 18.90 30.21
N LEU A 494 -68.25 17.75 29.53
CA LEU A 494 -69.54 17.21 29.08
C LEU A 494 -70.44 16.82 30.27
N ARG A 495 -69.88 16.18 31.31
CA ARG A 495 -70.62 15.90 32.55
C ARG A 495 -71.08 17.17 33.27
N ARG A 496 -70.22 18.18 33.40
CA ARG A 496 -70.61 19.46 34.00
C ARG A 496 -71.76 20.11 33.24
N ARG A 497 -71.70 20.15 31.89
CA ARG A 497 -72.81 20.66 31.06
C ARG A 497 -74.12 19.89 31.27
N GLN A 498 -74.08 18.56 31.38
CA GLN A 498 -75.29 17.78 31.65
C GLN A 498 -75.92 18.09 33.01
N VAL A 499 -75.10 18.25 34.06
CA VAL A 499 -75.60 18.62 35.40
C VAL A 499 -76.22 20.01 35.39
N THR A 500 -75.59 21.00 34.74
CA THR A 500 -76.16 22.36 34.63
C THR A 500 -77.47 22.38 33.84
N CYS A 501 -77.61 21.55 32.79
CA CYS A 501 -78.87 21.42 32.06
C CYS A 501 -79.97 20.78 32.91
N GLN A 502 -79.65 19.80 33.77
CA GLN A 502 -80.63 19.20 34.69
C GLN A 502 -81.05 20.15 35.82
N GLU A 503 -80.14 20.97 36.35
CA GLU A 503 -80.47 22.02 37.31
C GLU A 503 -81.36 23.09 36.68
N ASN A 504 -81.04 23.55 35.47
CA ASN A 504 -81.89 24.52 34.76
C ASN A 504 -83.29 23.95 34.43
N HIS A 505 -83.40 22.65 34.10
CA HIS A 505 -84.71 22.02 33.88
C HIS A 505 -85.54 21.95 35.18
N LYS A 506 -84.91 21.65 36.32
CA LYS A 506 -85.58 21.65 37.64
C LYS A 506 -86.03 23.05 38.08
N ILE A 507 -85.28 24.10 37.74
CA ILE A 507 -85.67 25.49 38.02
C ILE A 507 -86.90 25.87 37.19
N VAL A 508 -86.92 25.54 35.89
CA VAL A 508 -88.07 25.79 35.01
C VAL A 508 -89.32 25.00 35.46
N ASP A 509 -89.17 23.73 35.85
CA ASP A 509 -90.30 22.93 36.38
C ASP A 509 -90.77 23.40 37.77
N GLY A 510 -89.89 24.03 38.56
CA GLY A 510 -90.22 24.66 39.84
C GLY A 510 -91.03 25.96 39.67
N ASP A 511 -90.68 26.80 38.71
CA ASP A 511 -91.41 28.02 38.39
C ASP A 511 -92.78 27.75 37.75
N LEU A 512 -92.90 26.68 36.94
CA LEU A 512 -94.19 26.25 36.38
C LEU A 512 -95.18 25.80 37.46
N LYS A 513 -94.71 25.13 38.54
CA LYS A 513 -95.58 24.73 39.67
C LYS A 513 -96.06 25.90 40.53
N ASN A 514 -95.31 26.99 40.61
CA ASN A 514 -95.73 28.20 41.34
C ASN A 514 -96.70 29.08 40.54
N SER A 515 -96.81 28.89 39.22
CA SER A 515 -97.77 29.63 38.37
C SER A 515 -99.20 29.04 38.34
N SER A 516 -99.39 27.84 38.91
CA SER A 516 -100.68 27.12 38.95
C SER A 516 -101.43 27.22 40.29
N SER A 517 -101.08 28.19 41.15
CA SER A 517 -101.79 28.51 42.39
C SER A 517 -102.23 29.97 42.39
N TYR A 518 -103.22 30.30 41.57
CA TYR A 518 -104.07 31.49 41.70
C TYR A 518 -105.46 31.19 41.18
#